data_AF-A0A820KZL8-F1
#
_entry.id   AF-A0A820KZL8-F1
#
_cell.length_a   1.000
_cell.length_b   1.000
_cell.length_c   1.000
_cell.angle_alpha   90.00
_cell.angle_beta   90.00
_cell.angle_gamma   90.00
#
_symmetry.space_group_name_H-M   'P 1'
#
loop_
_entity.id
_entity.type
_entity.pdbx_description
1 polymer ?
#
loop_
_entity_poly.entity_id
_entity_poly.type
_entity_poly.pdbx_seq_one_letter_code
_entity_poly.pdbx_strand_id
1 'polypeptide(L)'
;MFRSLPSDVLNYQDDNFYQIIKERCGDDVLEFMKVLGISSVQSLLGVENLFDWLQFNSEKLKMIKNKLAFQHDDGFVEVKWGIQNSLERLIRDLQTANGKKQQAAGSTILHDDDVTLSSIFLQKHPVLKSLINYYQTIDNENNENNSEDISFLTSFLDNISNNLCRSKNTYRYNESVLRFAISFYILSGKMAYEFVRRNIPGALPALTTVQKLISNTDSRINEADFRFNSLKAHMNSLNTTIAFASEDCTAVIKKISYDSLTNSFVGFVTPSNNGIPLDLHYQTDSFEQLREWFSTEDRSPLLNIHMIQPITKMQMIPNPFLLCAFGTNNQYESIDIIRRWIWTFEQSLLKNVRIIGFSTDGDPKYLRVMRLITGFFASLPNIKLSSYRDAFHVNIPKEWDWYFLNNSQLFLCFQDATRLCTKLRNRLLSRVANLLIGNSCISINHLSTLIENVSKLRHGLVKSDIYPNDRQNFNSCIKICSEAVINSLMVIPNTEGTIMYLRLLRSIMIAYIDKDTTSIDRLYHAWFSVFISRWWYMWLEHMSKVDLDNHLYKFNDIVINQEKKKR
;
A
#
# COMPACT_ATOMS: atom_id res chain seq x y z
N MET A 1 8.82 -19.44 56.66
CA MET A 1 8.90 -18.19 57.44
C MET A 1 10.24 -17.53 57.12
N PHE A 2 10.32 -16.70 56.08
CA PHE A 2 11.60 -16.07 55.69
C PHE A 2 11.83 -14.87 56.59
N ARG A 3 12.77 -14.97 57.55
CA ARG A 3 13.19 -13.85 58.40
C ARG A 3 13.69 -12.72 57.48
N SER A 4 13.33 -11.47 57.76
CA SER A 4 13.94 -10.30 57.11
C SER A 4 15.46 -10.28 57.37
N LEU A 5 16.24 -9.69 56.46
CA LEU A 5 17.67 -9.48 56.72
C LEU A 5 17.85 -8.51 57.91
N PRO A 6 18.86 -8.72 58.78
CA PRO A 6 19.24 -7.75 59.81
C PRO A 6 19.54 -6.37 59.22
N SER A 7 19.25 -5.30 59.96
CA SER A 7 19.45 -3.92 59.50
C SER A 7 20.94 -3.56 59.30
N ASP A 8 21.83 -4.28 59.98
CA ASP A 8 23.28 -4.12 59.94
C ASP A 8 23.98 -5.13 59.02
N VAL A 9 23.22 -5.97 58.29
CA VAL A 9 23.76 -7.07 57.46
C VAL A 9 24.83 -6.61 56.47
N LEU A 10 24.71 -5.38 55.97
CA LEU A 10 25.69 -4.82 55.03
C LEU A 10 27.07 -4.64 55.65
N ASN A 11 27.20 -4.58 56.97
CA ASN A 11 28.49 -4.45 57.64
C ASN A 11 29.08 -5.83 58.05
N TYR A 12 28.45 -6.94 57.64
CA TYR A 12 28.90 -8.26 58.07
C TYR A 12 30.20 -8.66 57.37
N GLN A 13 31.15 -9.07 58.21
CA GLN A 13 32.46 -9.60 57.85
C GLN A 13 32.72 -10.88 58.64
N ASP A 14 33.60 -11.72 58.10
CA ASP A 14 34.09 -12.97 58.67
C ASP A 14 32.96 -13.83 59.26
N ASP A 15 32.97 -14.11 60.56
CA ASP A 15 32.04 -15.05 61.20
C ASP A 15 30.56 -14.66 61.01
N ASN A 16 30.23 -13.37 61.08
CA ASN A 16 28.86 -12.90 60.87
C ASN A 16 28.42 -13.07 59.40
N PHE A 17 29.35 -12.85 58.46
CA PHE A 17 29.11 -13.11 57.04
C PHE A 17 28.93 -14.61 56.77
N TYR A 18 29.82 -15.44 57.31
CA TYR A 18 29.75 -16.88 57.15
C TYR A 18 28.50 -17.49 57.78
N GLN A 19 28.06 -16.98 58.92
CA GLN A 19 26.83 -17.42 59.56
C GLN A 19 25.61 -17.15 58.67
N ILE A 20 25.52 -15.97 58.05
CA ILE A 20 24.38 -15.66 57.18
C ILE A 20 24.40 -16.48 55.87
N ILE A 21 25.58 -16.76 55.31
CA ILE A 21 25.71 -17.65 54.15
C ILE A 21 25.26 -19.07 54.52
N LYS A 22 25.69 -19.60 55.67
CA LYS A 22 25.29 -20.92 56.15
C LYS A 22 23.78 -21.03 56.35
N GLU A 23 23.18 -20.04 56.99
CA GLU A 23 21.73 -20.02 57.27
C GLU A 23 20.87 -19.90 56.00
N ARG A 24 21.36 -19.21 54.97
CA ARG A 24 20.58 -18.90 53.76
C ARG A 24 20.86 -19.80 52.58
N CYS A 25 22.08 -20.29 52.46
CA CYS A 25 22.58 -20.99 51.28
C CYS A 25 23.15 -22.38 51.62
N GLY A 26 23.30 -22.72 52.91
CA GLY A 26 23.80 -24.02 53.36
C GLY A 26 25.33 -24.10 53.49
N ASP A 27 25.80 -25.21 54.07
CA ASP A 27 27.22 -25.44 54.38
C ASP A 27 28.11 -25.54 53.13
N ASP A 28 27.58 -26.07 52.03
CA ASP A 28 28.36 -26.24 50.80
C ASP A 28 28.71 -24.88 50.15
N VAL A 29 27.79 -23.91 50.20
CA VAL A 29 28.04 -22.55 49.69
C VAL A 29 28.97 -21.79 50.62
N LEU A 30 28.86 -22.01 51.93
CA LEU A 30 29.80 -21.45 52.90
C LEU A 30 31.25 -21.92 52.61
N GLU A 31 31.44 -23.22 52.39
CA GLU A 31 32.75 -23.78 52.07
C GLU A 31 33.31 -23.17 50.78
N PHE A 32 32.46 -22.94 49.78
CA PHE A 32 32.83 -22.27 48.54
C PHE A 32 33.25 -20.81 48.74
N MET A 33 32.52 -20.03 49.54
CA MET A 33 32.90 -18.65 49.87
C MET A 33 34.27 -18.58 50.55
N LYS A 34 34.54 -19.52 51.49
CA LYS A 34 35.84 -19.63 52.16
C LYS A 34 36.98 -19.94 51.18
N VAL A 35 36.75 -20.83 50.21
CA VAL A 35 37.75 -21.15 49.18
C VAL A 35 38.01 -19.98 48.23
N LEU A 36 36.98 -19.19 47.92
CA LEU A 36 37.13 -17.98 47.11
C LEU A 36 37.72 -16.79 47.88
N GLY A 37 37.95 -16.91 49.20
CA GLY A 37 38.43 -15.81 50.03
C GLY A 37 37.41 -14.68 50.18
N ILE A 38 36.13 -14.95 49.93
CA ILE A 38 35.05 -13.97 50.11
C ILE A 38 34.63 -14.03 51.57
N SER A 39 34.99 -13.00 52.33
CA SER A 39 34.71 -12.94 53.78
C SER A 39 33.79 -11.79 54.18
N SER A 40 33.23 -11.03 53.24
CA SER A 40 32.32 -9.92 53.56
C SER A 40 31.21 -9.74 52.54
N VAL A 41 30.12 -9.10 52.96
CA VAL A 41 28.98 -8.76 52.09
C VAL A 41 29.41 -7.86 50.93
N GLN A 42 30.31 -6.91 51.17
CA GLN A 42 30.86 -6.02 50.15
C GLN A 42 31.65 -6.80 49.10
N SER A 43 32.49 -7.74 49.54
CA SER A 43 33.27 -8.58 48.63
C SER A 43 32.35 -9.45 47.79
N LEU A 44 31.29 -10.02 48.38
CA LEU A 44 30.30 -10.81 47.65
C LEU A 44 29.55 -9.98 46.59
N LEU A 45 29.14 -8.75 46.92
CA LEU A 45 28.43 -7.85 46.00
C LEU A 45 29.31 -7.32 44.87
N GLY A 46 30.64 -7.35 45.03
CA GLY A 46 31.60 -6.93 44.02
C GLY A 46 31.97 -8.00 42.98
N VAL A 47 31.52 -9.24 43.16
CA VAL A 47 31.81 -10.35 42.22
C VAL A 47 30.71 -10.46 41.17
N GLU A 48 31.06 -10.28 39.90
CA GLU A 48 30.10 -10.31 38.78
C GLU A 48 29.48 -11.71 38.56
N ASN A 49 30.27 -12.78 38.68
CA ASN A 49 29.79 -14.15 38.53
C ASN A 49 30.58 -15.14 39.41
N LEU A 50 29.96 -15.57 40.50
CA LEU A 50 30.58 -16.45 41.49
C LEU A 50 30.90 -17.85 40.94
N PHE A 51 30.09 -18.36 40.00
CA PHE A 51 30.18 -19.74 39.56
C PHE A 51 31.20 -19.99 38.45
N ASP A 52 31.69 -18.93 37.79
CA ASP A 52 32.78 -19.04 36.79
C ASP A 52 34.04 -19.64 37.42
N TRP A 53 34.23 -19.46 38.72
CA TRP A 53 35.35 -20.05 39.46
C TRP A 53 35.31 -21.58 39.52
N LEU A 54 34.15 -22.20 39.31
CA LEU A 54 34.03 -23.66 39.19
C LEU A 54 34.59 -24.20 37.87
N GLN A 55 35.02 -23.35 36.95
CA GLN A 55 35.73 -23.78 35.73
C GLN A 55 37.22 -24.04 35.99
N PHE A 56 37.82 -23.46 37.04
CA PHE A 56 39.25 -23.65 37.33
C PHE A 56 39.56 -25.07 37.84
N ASN A 57 40.65 -25.66 37.36
CA ASN A 57 41.09 -26.98 37.77
C ASN A 57 42.03 -26.87 38.99
N SER A 58 41.47 -27.04 40.18
CA SER A 58 42.20 -27.01 41.46
C SER A 58 41.74 -28.17 42.34
N GLU A 59 42.68 -28.80 43.05
CA GLU A 59 42.40 -29.93 43.93
C GLU A 59 41.40 -29.56 45.05
N LYS A 60 41.51 -28.34 45.60
CA LYS A 60 40.57 -27.80 46.59
C LYS A 60 39.18 -27.54 46.00
N LEU A 61 39.09 -27.14 44.72
CA LEU A 61 37.80 -26.91 44.05
C LEU A 61 37.15 -28.21 43.58
N LYS A 62 37.91 -29.28 43.36
CA LYS A 62 37.38 -30.57 42.89
C LYS A 62 36.35 -31.17 43.86
N MET A 63 36.62 -31.10 45.16
CA MET A 63 35.67 -31.55 46.19
C MET A 63 34.40 -30.68 46.23
N ILE A 64 34.55 -29.36 46.04
CA ILE A 64 33.43 -28.41 46.05
C ILE A 64 32.57 -28.54 44.80
N LYS A 65 33.17 -28.77 43.62
CA LYS A 65 32.44 -29.00 42.37
C LYS A 65 31.47 -30.16 42.48
N ASN A 66 31.88 -31.27 43.08
CA ASN A 66 31.02 -32.44 43.28
C ASN A 66 29.82 -32.15 44.21
N LYS A 67 29.97 -31.19 45.14
CA LYS A 67 28.89 -30.77 46.04
C LYS A 67 27.95 -29.77 45.36
N LEU A 68 28.48 -28.78 44.65
CA LEU A 68 27.71 -27.66 44.11
C LEU A 68 27.14 -27.89 42.71
N ALA A 69 27.72 -28.78 41.92
CA ALA A 69 27.42 -28.92 40.51
C ALA A 69 27.33 -30.39 40.05
N PHE A 70 26.65 -30.61 38.94
CA PHE A 70 26.72 -31.84 38.15
C PHE A 70 27.89 -31.73 37.18
N GLN A 71 28.72 -32.77 37.12
CA GLN A 71 29.76 -32.89 36.11
C GLN A 71 29.25 -33.82 35.02
N HIS A 72 29.15 -33.29 33.81
CA HIS A 72 28.74 -34.04 32.63
C HIS A 72 29.95 -34.78 32.02
N ASP A 73 29.68 -35.84 31.26
CA ASP A 73 30.72 -36.70 30.67
C ASP A 73 31.63 -35.96 29.68
N ASP A 74 31.17 -34.83 29.12
CA ASP A 74 31.90 -33.94 28.23
C ASP A 74 32.78 -32.91 28.96
N GLY A 75 32.82 -32.95 30.30
CA GLY A 75 33.56 -32.03 31.15
C GLY A 75 32.83 -30.72 31.46
N PHE A 76 31.58 -30.54 30.99
CA PHE A 76 30.75 -29.40 31.36
C PHE A 76 30.30 -29.49 32.83
N VAL A 77 30.29 -28.35 33.53
CA VAL A 77 29.92 -28.26 34.94
C VAL A 77 28.65 -27.41 35.07
N GLU A 78 27.57 -28.02 35.54
CA GLU A 78 26.27 -27.37 35.72
C GLU A 78 25.94 -27.23 37.21
N VAL A 79 25.82 -25.99 37.70
CA VAL A 79 25.52 -25.73 39.12
C VAL A 79 24.11 -26.23 39.45
N LYS A 80 23.97 -26.93 40.60
CA LYS A 80 22.67 -27.41 41.08
C LYS A 80 21.73 -26.23 41.27
N TRP A 81 20.59 -26.26 40.58
CA TRP A 81 19.65 -25.14 40.51
C TRP A 81 19.23 -24.57 41.88
N GLY A 82 19.00 -25.43 42.88
CA GLY A 82 18.61 -24.98 44.23
C GLY A 82 19.68 -24.16 44.94
N ILE A 83 20.96 -24.42 44.66
CA ILE A 83 22.10 -23.69 45.21
C ILE A 83 22.22 -22.33 44.52
N GLN A 84 22.18 -22.34 43.19
CA GLN A 84 22.22 -21.12 42.38
C GLN A 84 21.10 -20.15 42.79
N ASN A 85 19.86 -20.63 42.86
CA ASN A 85 18.70 -19.81 43.18
C ASN A 85 18.75 -19.27 44.63
N SER A 86 19.24 -20.08 45.59
CA SER A 86 19.40 -19.64 46.99
C SER A 86 20.41 -18.51 47.13
N LEU A 87 21.54 -18.59 46.42
CA LEU A 87 22.58 -17.57 46.44
C LEU A 87 22.18 -16.30 45.69
N GLU A 88 21.61 -16.43 44.49
CA GLU A 88 21.11 -15.29 43.72
C GLU A 88 20.02 -14.51 44.48
N ARG A 89 19.15 -15.22 45.21
CA ARG A 89 18.14 -14.59 46.06
C ARG A 89 18.78 -13.80 47.20
N LEU A 90 19.79 -14.35 47.88
CA LEU A 90 20.51 -13.64 48.93
C LEU A 90 21.21 -12.39 48.39
N ILE A 91 21.88 -12.48 47.23
CA ILE A 91 22.54 -11.34 46.58
C ILE A 91 21.52 -10.25 46.26
N ARG A 92 20.35 -10.59 45.74
CA ARG A 92 19.28 -9.63 45.46
C ARG A 92 18.75 -8.95 46.72
N ASP A 93 18.58 -9.71 47.79
CA ASP A 93 18.13 -9.17 49.08
C ASP A 93 19.19 -8.20 49.67
N LEU A 94 20.48 -8.51 49.54
CA LEU A 94 21.61 -7.65 49.95
C LEU A 94 21.74 -6.40 49.07
N GLN A 95 21.57 -6.51 47.75
CA GLN A 95 21.55 -5.36 46.83
C GLN A 95 20.40 -4.40 47.16
N THR A 96 19.23 -4.94 47.48
CA THR A 96 18.06 -4.14 47.90
C THR A 96 18.33 -3.40 49.21
N ALA A 97 19.00 -4.05 50.16
CA ALA A 97 19.43 -3.40 51.41
C ALA A 97 20.47 -2.29 51.14
N ASN A 98 21.42 -2.52 50.23
CA ASN A 98 22.45 -1.55 49.86
C ASN A 98 21.87 -0.30 49.18
N GLY A 99 20.91 -0.48 48.27
CA GLY A 99 20.20 0.63 47.62
C GLY A 99 19.44 1.52 48.60
N LYS A 100 18.81 0.93 49.63
CA LYS A 100 18.14 1.70 50.70
C LYS A 100 19.12 2.51 51.56
N LYS A 101 20.34 2.01 51.78
CA LYS A 101 21.40 2.74 52.52
C LYS A 101 21.99 3.90 51.71
N GLN A 102 22.11 3.73 50.38
CA GLN A 102 22.56 4.81 49.48
C GLN A 102 21.51 5.92 49.32
N GLN A 103 20.21 5.59 49.30
CA GLN A 103 19.12 6.58 49.31
C GLN A 103 19.02 7.37 50.62
N ALA A 104 19.42 6.78 51.76
CA ALA A 104 19.46 7.48 53.04
C ALA A 104 20.69 8.40 53.22
N ALA A 105 21.74 8.23 52.41
CA ALA A 105 23.00 8.97 52.53
C ALA A 105 23.17 10.11 51.51
N GLY A 106 22.27 10.26 50.54
CA GLY A 106 22.38 11.25 49.46
C GLY A 106 21.05 11.92 49.13
N SER A 107 20.57 12.80 50.01
CA SER A 107 19.49 13.73 49.68
C SER A 107 20.08 15.01 49.09
N THR A 108 20.22 15.08 47.78
CA THR A 108 20.22 16.37 47.06
C THR A 108 19.47 16.17 45.74
N ILE A 109 18.39 16.94 45.62
CA ILE A 109 17.38 16.87 44.58
C ILE A 109 17.98 17.36 43.26
N LEU A 110 17.97 16.50 42.25
CA LEU A 110 17.84 16.88 40.84
C LEU A 110 16.89 15.89 40.18
N HIS A 111 15.82 16.44 39.62
CA HIS A 111 14.91 15.76 38.71
C HIS A 111 15.66 15.47 37.41
N ASP A 112 15.89 14.20 37.12
CA ASP A 112 16.19 13.71 35.78
C ASP A 112 15.66 12.28 35.68
N ASP A 113 14.51 12.11 35.03
CA ASP A 113 13.91 10.81 34.71
C ASP A 113 14.64 10.19 33.49
N ASP A 114 15.98 10.16 33.54
CA ASP A 114 16.78 9.63 32.46
C ASP A 114 16.94 8.13 32.65
N VAL A 115 16.09 7.38 31.94
CA VAL A 115 16.12 5.92 31.86
C VAL A 115 17.45 5.50 31.24
N THR A 116 18.47 5.31 32.08
CA THR A 116 19.79 4.85 31.66
C THR A 116 19.72 3.36 31.32
N LEU A 117 19.54 3.07 30.03
CA LEU A 117 19.64 1.73 29.47
C LEU A 117 21.03 1.15 29.77
N SER A 118 21.08 -0.04 30.39
CA SER A 118 22.38 -0.62 30.76
C SER A 118 23.28 -0.82 29.54
N SER A 119 24.56 -0.48 29.69
CA SER A 119 25.57 -0.63 28.63
C SER A 119 25.63 -2.05 28.05
N ILE A 120 25.38 -3.05 28.90
CA ILE A 120 25.29 -4.47 28.54
C ILE A 120 24.10 -4.76 27.61
N PHE A 121 22.96 -4.08 27.81
CA PHE A 121 21.79 -4.23 26.96
C PHE A 121 22.02 -3.60 25.57
N LEU A 122 22.58 -2.38 25.53
CA LEU A 122 22.89 -1.69 24.28
C LEU A 122 23.94 -2.43 23.43
N GLN A 123 24.88 -3.13 24.07
CA GLN A 123 25.82 -4.01 23.35
C GLN A 123 25.16 -5.21 22.67
N LYS A 124 24.05 -5.73 23.22
CA LYS A 124 23.27 -6.83 22.62
C LYS A 124 22.40 -6.39 21.45
N HIS A 125 22.16 -5.07 21.29
CA HIS A 125 21.28 -4.50 20.27
C HIS A 125 22.01 -3.38 19.48
N PRO A 126 22.95 -3.74 18.59
CA PRO A 126 23.81 -2.78 17.90
C PRO A 126 23.06 -1.77 17.02
N VAL A 127 21.91 -2.16 16.47
CA VAL A 127 21.03 -1.27 15.69
C VAL A 127 20.43 -0.18 16.59
N LEU A 128 19.92 -0.57 17.76
CA LEU A 128 19.38 0.37 18.74
C LEU A 128 20.46 1.32 19.26
N LYS A 129 21.66 0.79 19.55
CA LYS A 129 22.81 1.60 19.95
C LYS A 129 23.20 2.63 18.87
N SER A 130 23.23 2.22 17.61
CA SER A 130 23.55 3.11 16.49
C SER A 130 22.48 4.18 16.30
N LEU A 131 21.20 3.83 16.48
CA LEU A 131 20.08 4.76 16.41
C LEU A 131 20.17 5.83 17.51
N ILE A 132 20.38 5.42 18.76
CA ILE A 132 20.52 6.33 19.90
C ILE A 132 21.73 7.27 19.70
N ASN A 133 22.88 6.73 19.31
CA ASN A 133 24.08 7.54 19.06
C ASN A 133 23.87 8.57 17.94
N TYR A 134 23.21 8.17 16.85
CA TYR A 134 22.89 9.06 15.73
C TYR A 134 21.99 10.23 16.15
N TYR A 135 21.02 10.00 17.04
CA TYR A 135 20.18 11.07 17.55
C TYR A 135 20.89 12.01 18.51
N GLN A 136 21.69 11.47 19.42
CA GLN A 136 22.51 12.27 20.31
C GLN A 136 23.47 13.17 19.51
N THR A 137 23.94 12.75 18.33
CA THR A 137 24.73 13.63 17.45
C THR A 137 23.91 14.71 16.75
N ILE A 138 22.66 14.44 16.37
CA ILE A 138 21.79 15.42 15.69
C ILE A 138 21.27 16.51 16.63
N ASP A 139 20.88 16.15 17.85
CA ASP A 139 20.41 17.14 18.85
C ASP A 139 21.51 18.12 19.26
N ASN A 140 22.77 17.70 19.20
CA ASN A 140 23.91 18.57 19.47
C ASN A 140 24.27 19.52 18.31
N GLU A 141 23.82 19.23 17.08
CA GLU A 141 24.16 20.01 15.88
C GLU A 141 23.06 21.00 15.44
N ASN A 142 21.78 20.76 15.79
CA ASN A 142 20.64 21.55 15.30
C ASN A 142 19.84 22.23 16.42
N ASN A 143 20.38 23.31 16.99
CA ASN A 143 19.74 23.98 18.13
C ASN A 143 18.58 24.95 17.79
N GLU A 144 18.19 25.19 16.52
CA GLU A 144 17.25 26.30 16.27
C GLU A 144 16.08 26.17 15.29
N ASN A 145 15.81 25.12 14.48
CA ASN A 145 14.71 25.27 13.49
C ASN A 145 13.77 24.11 13.10
N ASN A 146 13.82 22.90 13.68
CA ASN A 146 12.93 21.79 13.23
C ASN A 146 12.18 21.07 14.38
N SER A 147 11.34 21.79 15.14
CA SER A 147 10.64 21.23 16.31
C SER A 147 9.54 20.20 16.00
N GLU A 148 8.96 20.20 14.79
CA GLU A 148 7.87 19.27 14.45
C GLU A 148 8.36 17.92 13.89
N ASP A 149 9.43 17.90 13.09
CA ASP A 149 9.95 16.68 12.46
C ASP A 149 10.62 15.71 13.45
N ILE A 150 11.07 16.21 14.60
CA ILE A 150 11.76 15.42 15.63
C ILE A 150 10.76 14.83 16.65
N SER A 151 9.53 15.36 16.73
CA SER A 151 8.54 15.00 17.75
C SER A 151 8.15 13.52 17.76
N PHE A 152 7.90 12.91 16.58
CA PHE A 152 7.55 11.48 16.51
C PHE A 152 8.69 10.59 16.98
N LEU A 153 9.91 10.97 16.65
CA LEU A 153 11.11 10.17 16.77
C LEU A 153 11.63 10.16 18.20
N THR A 154 11.60 11.32 18.88
CA THR A 154 11.74 11.41 20.33
C THR A 154 10.66 10.57 21.01
N SER A 155 9.39 10.71 20.61
CA SER A 155 8.30 9.88 21.16
C SER A 155 8.51 8.38 20.96
N PHE A 156 9.12 7.98 19.84
CA PHE A 156 9.43 6.60 19.51
C PHE A 156 10.59 6.06 20.37
N LEU A 157 11.68 6.83 20.52
CA LEU A 157 12.80 6.50 21.40
C LEU A 157 12.36 6.42 22.86
N ASP A 158 11.58 7.38 23.33
CA ASP A 158 11.01 7.38 24.69
C ASP A 158 10.14 6.14 24.90
N ASN A 159 9.34 5.76 23.91
CA ASN A 159 8.51 4.55 24.01
C ASN A 159 9.37 3.30 24.14
N ILE A 160 10.48 3.20 23.38
CA ILE A 160 11.44 2.12 23.48
C ILE A 160 12.05 2.09 24.89
N SER A 161 12.65 3.19 25.35
CA SER A 161 13.30 3.29 26.66
C SER A 161 12.34 2.90 27.79
N ASN A 162 11.12 3.44 27.76
CA ASN A 162 10.07 3.11 28.74
C ASN A 162 9.65 1.63 28.70
N ASN A 163 9.58 1.03 27.52
CA ASN A 163 9.24 -0.40 27.39
C ASN A 163 10.39 -1.30 27.82
N LEU A 164 11.65 -0.89 27.63
CA LEU A 164 12.81 -1.66 28.07
C LEU A 164 12.91 -1.74 29.60
N CYS A 165 12.37 -0.76 30.33
CA CYS A 165 12.18 -0.83 31.79
C CYS A 165 11.04 -1.76 32.23
N ARG A 166 10.22 -2.25 31.30
CA ARG A 166 9.06 -3.10 31.59
C ARG A 166 9.36 -4.56 31.24
N SER A 167 8.59 -5.47 31.85
CA SER A 167 8.60 -6.86 31.40
C SER A 167 8.06 -6.96 29.96
N LYS A 168 8.53 -7.94 29.18
CA LYS A 168 8.12 -8.14 27.78
C LYS A 168 6.60 -8.23 27.57
N ASN A 169 5.88 -8.75 28.56
CA ASN A 169 4.42 -8.92 28.50
C ASN A 169 3.65 -7.63 28.88
N THR A 170 4.35 -6.59 29.31
CA THR A 170 3.76 -5.33 29.81
C THR A 170 4.15 -4.11 28.97
N TYR A 171 4.71 -4.32 27.78
CA TYR A 171 5.01 -3.22 26.84
C TYR A 171 3.74 -2.43 26.50
N ARG A 172 3.84 -1.11 26.48
CA ARG A 172 2.77 -0.19 26.10
C ARG A 172 3.28 0.78 25.05
N TYR A 173 2.45 1.01 24.05
CA TYR A 173 2.80 1.81 22.89
C TYR A 173 1.93 3.05 22.87
N ASN A 174 2.55 4.20 22.60
CA ASN A 174 1.84 5.45 22.39
C ASN A 174 1.07 5.38 21.05
N GLU A 175 0.01 6.17 20.91
CA GLU A 175 -0.85 6.18 19.72
C GLU A 175 -0.08 6.45 18.42
N SER A 176 0.90 7.36 18.46
CA SER A 176 1.78 7.66 17.33
C SER A 176 2.58 6.42 16.88
N VAL A 177 3.13 5.67 17.83
CA VAL A 177 3.88 4.42 17.58
C VAL A 177 2.96 3.33 17.04
N LEU A 178 1.71 3.25 17.53
CA LEU A 178 0.71 2.31 17.02
C LEU A 178 0.35 2.62 15.56
N ARG A 179 0.12 3.90 15.22
CA ARG A 179 -0.15 4.33 13.83
C ARG A 179 1.03 4.08 12.92
N PHE A 180 2.25 4.37 13.39
CA PHE A 180 3.47 4.02 12.67
C PHE A 180 3.57 2.52 12.44
N ALA A 181 3.33 1.69 13.46
CA ALA A 181 3.39 0.25 13.36
C ALA A 181 2.40 -0.31 12.33
N ILE A 182 1.16 0.20 12.30
CA ILE A 182 0.15 -0.18 11.30
C ILE A 182 0.63 0.22 9.90
N SER A 183 1.07 1.46 9.73
CA SER A 183 1.52 1.99 8.44
C SER A 183 2.75 1.23 7.93
N PHE A 184 3.73 0.97 8.80
CA PHE A 184 4.92 0.21 8.48
C PHE A 184 4.57 -1.23 8.12
N TYR A 185 3.67 -1.88 8.84
CA TYR A 185 3.20 -3.23 8.50
C TYR A 185 2.51 -3.29 7.13
N ILE A 186 1.65 -2.31 6.82
CA ILE A 186 0.92 -2.23 5.55
C ILE A 186 1.88 -1.96 4.38
N LEU A 187 2.81 -1.03 4.53
CA LEU A 187 3.70 -0.58 3.44
C LEU A 187 4.90 -1.50 3.22
N SER A 188 5.51 -2.01 4.30
CA SER A 188 6.74 -2.84 4.23
C SER A 188 6.46 -4.34 4.24
N GLY A 189 5.25 -4.74 4.67
CA GLY A 189 4.86 -6.14 4.81
C GLY A 189 5.39 -6.82 6.07
N LYS A 190 4.89 -8.04 6.31
CA LYS A 190 5.14 -8.82 7.53
C LYS A 190 6.63 -9.06 7.81
N MET A 191 7.43 -9.33 6.78
CA MET A 191 8.83 -9.73 6.96
C MET A 191 9.69 -8.56 7.46
N ALA A 192 9.57 -7.39 6.82
CA ALA A 192 10.25 -6.17 7.25
C ALA A 192 9.77 -5.73 8.64
N TYR A 193 8.46 -5.81 8.89
CA TYR A 193 7.89 -5.53 10.20
C TYR A 193 8.48 -6.40 11.32
N GLU A 194 8.47 -7.73 11.14
CA GLU A 194 9.03 -8.67 12.12
C GLU A 194 10.54 -8.51 12.29
N PHE A 195 11.26 -8.19 11.21
CA PHE A 195 12.69 -7.91 11.28
C PHE A 195 12.96 -6.74 12.23
N VAL A 196 12.30 -5.59 12.05
CA VAL A 196 12.49 -4.43 12.93
C VAL A 196 12.05 -4.76 14.36
N ARG A 197 10.87 -5.37 14.54
CA ARG A 197 10.32 -5.72 15.86
C ARG A 197 11.25 -6.61 16.67
N ARG A 198 11.93 -7.58 16.03
CA ARG A 198 12.82 -8.52 16.70
C ARG A 198 14.19 -7.92 17.00
N ASN A 199 14.69 -7.04 16.13
CA ASN A 199 16.02 -6.44 16.30
C ASN A 199 16.01 -5.21 17.22
N ILE A 200 14.85 -4.55 17.40
CA ILE A 200 14.68 -3.41 18.29
C ILE A 200 13.60 -3.74 19.33
N PRO A 201 13.96 -4.37 20.47
CA PRO A 201 12.98 -4.76 21.48
C PRO A 201 12.24 -3.55 22.05
N GLY A 202 10.93 -3.69 22.27
CA GLY A 202 10.09 -2.63 22.83
C GLY A 202 9.69 -1.53 21.84
N ALA A 203 10.18 -1.58 20.59
CA ALA A 203 9.88 -0.57 19.57
C ALA A 203 8.54 -0.76 18.88
N LEU A 204 8.18 -2.00 18.56
CA LEU A 204 6.98 -2.31 17.78
C LEU A 204 6.11 -3.37 18.49
N PRO A 205 4.77 -3.20 18.44
CA PRO A 205 3.83 -4.16 19.03
C PRO A 205 3.89 -5.54 18.35
N ALA A 206 3.36 -6.55 19.03
CA ALA A 206 3.24 -7.88 18.45
C ALA A 206 2.26 -7.88 17.26
N LEU A 207 2.43 -8.82 16.32
CA LEU A 207 1.55 -8.96 15.15
C LEU A 207 0.07 -9.11 15.53
N THR A 208 -0.23 -9.83 16.62
CA THR A 208 -1.60 -9.98 17.12
C THR A 208 -2.21 -8.65 17.52
N THR A 209 -1.43 -7.77 18.14
CA THR A 209 -1.85 -6.40 18.50
C THR A 209 -2.08 -5.57 17.24
N VAL A 210 -1.16 -5.61 16.27
CA VAL A 210 -1.33 -4.88 15.00
C VAL A 210 -2.56 -5.36 14.25
N GLN A 211 -2.76 -6.68 14.13
CA GLN A 211 -3.94 -7.26 13.49
C GLN A 211 -5.23 -6.86 14.20
N LYS A 212 -5.24 -6.86 15.53
CA LYS A 212 -6.38 -6.41 16.32
C LYS A 212 -6.66 -4.91 16.12
N LEU A 213 -5.62 -4.08 16.03
CA LEU A 213 -5.78 -2.66 15.75
C LEU A 213 -6.37 -2.45 14.35
N ILE A 214 -5.86 -3.15 13.34
CA ILE A 214 -6.39 -3.12 11.97
C ILE A 214 -7.86 -3.56 11.97
N SER A 215 -8.20 -4.68 12.61
CA SER A 215 -9.58 -5.18 12.66
C SER A 215 -10.53 -4.27 13.43
N ASN A 216 -10.02 -3.54 14.42
CA ASN A 216 -10.80 -2.59 15.22
C ASN A 216 -10.96 -1.22 14.54
N THR A 217 -10.29 -0.97 13.42
CA THR A 217 -10.55 0.26 12.67
C THR A 217 -11.93 0.20 12.01
N ASP A 218 -12.68 1.30 12.07
CA ASP A 218 -13.94 1.52 11.33
C ASP A 218 -13.76 1.57 9.80
N SER A 219 -12.61 1.10 9.30
CA SER A 219 -12.21 1.19 7.90
C SER A 219 -12.53 -0.06 7.08
N ARG A 220 -13.19 -1.05 7.69
CA ARG A 220 -13.57 -2.28 7.00
C ARG A 220 -14.42 -1.96 5.76
N ILE A 221 -14.12 -2.68 4.68
CA ILE A 221 -14.85 -2.62 3.42
C ILE A 221 -15.64 -3.92 3.29
N ASN A 222 -16.95 -3.79 3.09
CA ASN A 222 -17.82 -4.92 2.78
C ASN A 222 -18.03 -5.01 1.26
N GLU A 223 -18.33 -6.20 0.78
CA GLU A 223 -18.68 -6.41 -0.63
C GLU A 223 -19.97 -5.67 -0.98
N ALA A 224 -20.02 -4.97 -2.11
CA ALA A 224 -21.17 -4.23 -2.61
C ALA A 224 -21.69 -3.06 -1.74
N ASP A 225 -21.09 -2.79 -0.58
CA ASP A 225 -21.39 -1.61 0.23
C ASP A 225 -20.86 -0.33 -0.44
N PHE A 226 -21.76 0.64 -0.68
CA PHE A 226 -21.42 1.96 -1.18
C PHE A 226 -21.24 2.96 -0.03
N ARG A 227 -19.98 3.28 0.24
CA ARG A 227 -19.55 4.02 1.44
C ARG A 227 -19.72 5.55 1.33
N PHE A 228 -20.91 6.04 0.98
CA PHE A 228 -21.16 7.47 0.75
C PHE A 228 -20.94 8.37 1.98
N ASN A 229 -21.21 7.86 3.19
CA ASN A 229 -20.93 8.61 4.43
C ASN A 229 -19.42 8.79 4.65
N SER A 230 -18.65 7.74 4.43
CA SER A 230 -17.18 7.79 4.50
C SER A 230 -16.60 8.65 3.38
N LEU A 231 -17.18 8.60 2.18
CA LEU A 231 -16.82 9.51 1.09
C LEU A 231 -16.99 10.97 1.51
N LYS A 232 -18.12 11.33 2.14
CA LYS A 232 -18.34 12.70 2.65
C LYS A 232 -17.25 13.11 3.65
N ALA A 233 -16.92 12.25 4.59
CA ALA A 233 -15.88 12.52 5.58
C ALA A 233 -14.50 12.73 4.91
N HIS A 234 -14.17 11.89 3.92
CA HIS A 234 -12.94 12.02 3.13
C HIS A 234 -12.89 13.36 2.37
N MET A 235 -13.97 13.70 1.65
CA MET A 235 -14.08 14.95 0.89
C MET A 235 -13.96 16.19 1.79
N ASN A 236 -14.60 16.16 2.97
CA ASN A 236 -14.49 17.22 3.97
C ASN A 236 -13.05 17.37 4.49
N SER A 237 -12.33 16.27 4.72
CA SER A 237 -10.93 16.32 5.17
C SER A 237 -9.99 16.97 4.15
N LEU A 238 -10.36 16.93 2.87
CA LEU A 238 -9.63 17.54 1.75
C LEU A 238 -10.16 18.92 1.38
N ASN A 239 -11.16 19.44 2.11
CA ASN A 239 -11.84 20.71 1.85
C ASN A 239 -12.30 20.85 0.38
N THR A 240 -12.90 19.79 -0.18
CA THR A 240 -13.46 19.81 -1.54
C THR A 240 -14.82 19.13 -1.58
N THR A 241 -15.65 19.54 -2.52
CA THR A 241 -16.97 18.96 -2.79
C THR A 241 -17.07 18.40 -4.21
N ILE A 242 -16.00 18.48 -4.99
CA ILE A 242 -15.99 18.10 -6.41
C ILE A 242 -15.12 16.87 -6.59
N ALA A 243 -15.63 15.87 -7.30
CA ALA A 243 -14.89 14.64 -7.56
C ALA A 243 -15.15 14.08 -8.96
N PHE A 244 -14.26 13.18 -9.36
CA PHE A 244 -14.37 12.39 -10.59
C PHE A 244 -14.53 10.91 -10.22
N ALA A 245 -15.43 10.19 -10.87
CA ALA A 245 -15.64 8.78 -10.62
C ALA A 245 -14.94 7.92 -11.68
N SER A 246 -14.49 6.74 -11.29
CA SER A 246 -13.92 5.73 -12.19
C SER A 246 -14.47 4.35 -11.86
N GLU A 247 -14.76 3.57 -12.89
CA GLU A 247 -15.25 2.20 -12.79
C GLU A 247 -14.43 1.30 -13.71
N ASP A 248 -13.82 0.24 -13.15
CA ASP A 248 -13.09 -0.77 -13.90
C ASP A 248 -13.18 -2.14 -13.21
N CYS A 249 -12.88 -3.19 -13.95
CA CYS A 249 -12.86 -4.57 -13.46
C CYS A 249 -11.43 -5.11 -13.45
N THR A 250 -11.07 -5.82 -12.38
CA THR A 250 -9.81 -6.56 -12.29
C THR A 250 -10.06 -8.05 -12.12
N ALA A 251 -9.17 -8.89 -12.66
CA ALA A 251 -9.27 -10.33 -12.49
C ALA A 251 -8.92 -10.76 -11.07
N VAL A 252 -9.70 -11.70 -10.53
CA VAL A 252 -9.49 -12.25 -9.18
C VAL A 252 -9.44 -13.77 -9.21
N ILE A 253 -8.81 -14.34 -8.19
CA ILE A 253 -8.83 -15.79 -7.98
C ILE A 253 -10.24 -16.18 -7.54
N LYS A 254 -10.87 -17.10 -8.29
CA LYS A 254 -12.22 -17.62 -8.01
C LYS A 254 -12.27 -18.43 -6.71
N LYS A 255 -12.36 -17.73 -5.57
CA LYS A 255 -12.38 -18.31 -4.23
C LYS A 255 -13.52 -17.72 -3.42
N ILE A 256 -14.30 -18.60 -2.82
CA ILE A 256 -15.31 -18.23 -1.83
C ILE A 256 -14.64 -18.20 -0.45
N SER A 257 -14.87 -17.14 0.32
CA SER A 257 -14.37 -16.99 1.68
C SER A 257 -15.53 -16.68 2.62
N TYR A 258 -15.52 -17.29 3.80
CA TYR A 258 -16.48 -17.01 4.85
C TYR A 258 -16.00 -15.83 5.70
N ASP A 259 -16.92 -14.93 5.99
CA ASP A 259 -16.75 -13.80 6.89
C ASP A 259 -17.52 -14.04 8.18
N SER A 260 -16.80 -14.38 9.25
CA SER A 260 -17.40 -14.71 10.54
C SER A 260 -18.04 -13.53 11.26
N LEU A 261 -17.72 -12.30 10.88
CA LEU A 261 -18.21 -11.10 11.56
C LEU A 261 -19.58 -10.67 11.04
N THR A 262 -19.79 -10.78 9.73
CA THR A 262 -21.07 -10.50 9.07
C THR A 262 -21.91 -11.76 8.90
N ASN A 263 -21.34 -12.93 9.19
CA ASN A 263 -21.92 -14.24 8.89
C ASN A 263 -22.31 -14.35 7.40
N SER A 264 -21.42 -13.93 6.51
CA SER A 264 -21.66 -13.91 5.07
C SER A 264 -20.55 -14.59 4.27
N PHE A 265 -20.84 -14.90 3.02
CA PHE A 265 -19.90 -15.52 2.08
C PHE A 265 -19.56 -14.52 0.97
N VAL A 266 -18.26 -14.31 0.72
CA VAL A 266 -17.74 -13.39 -0.30
C VAL A 266 -17.05 -14.18 -1.41
N GLY A 267 -17.22 -13.77 -2.66
CA GLY A 267 -16.53 -14.35 -3.83
C GLY A 267 -17.44 -15.04 -4.84
N PHE A 268 -18.75 -15.05 -4.60
CA PHE A 268 -19.77 -15.32 -5.62
C PHE A 268 -19.94 -14.10 -6.54
N VAL A 269 -20.59 -14.28 -7.69
CA VAL A 269 -21.04 -13.16 -8.53
C VAL A 269 -22.15 -12.41 -7.79
N THR A 270 -21.91 -11.17 -7.37
CA THR A 270 -22.88 -10.41 -6.59
C THR A 270 -24.13 -10.10 -7.43
N PRO A 271 -25.33 -10.49 -6.99
CA PRO A 271 -26.56 -10.14 -7.67
C PRO A 271 -26.79 -8.63 -7.67
N SER A 272 -27.50 -8.14 -8.68
CA SER A 272 -27.79 -6.70 -8.79
C SER A 272 -29.27 -6.45 -9.06
N ASN A 273 -29.79 -5.38 -8.48
CA ASN A 273 -31.12 -4.86 -8.79
C ASN A 273 -30.96 -3.56 -9.58
N ASN A 274 -31.42 -3.55 -10.83
CA ASN A 274 -31.28 -2.39 -11.73
C ASN A 274 -29.82 -1.91 -11.87
N GLY A 275 -28.86 -2.83 -11.88
CA GLY A 275 -27.43 -2.54 -11.97
C GLY A 275 -26.73 -2.14 -10.68
N ILE A 276 -27.47 -1.97 -9.58
CA ILE A 276 -26.90 -1.71 -8.26
C ILE A 276 -26.68 -3.07 -7.56
N PRO A 277 -25.45 -3.43 -7.18
CA PRO A 277 -25.17 -4.70 -6.50
C PRO A 277 -25.82 -4.72 -5.11
N LEU A 278 -26.25 -5.91 -4.66
CA LEU A 278 -26.90 -6.10 -3.37
C LEU A 278 -25.85 -6.40 -2.29
N ASP A 279 -25.72 -5.49 -1.33
CA ASP A 279 -24.89 -5.70 -0.12
C ASP A 279 -25.43 -6.84 0.75
N LEU A 280 -24.52 -7.61 1.35
CA LEU A 280 -24.78 -8.74 2.23
C LEU A 280 -25.77 -9.79 1.68
N HIS A 281 -25.88 -9.93 0.35
CA HIS A 281 -26.83 -10.86 -0.27
C HIS A 281 -26.61 -12.31 0.18
N TYR A 282 -25.35 -12.73 0.31
CA TYR A 282 -24.97 -14.09 0.72
C TYR A 282 -24.78 -14.22 2.24
N GLN A 283 -25.69 -13.63 3.01
CA GLN A 283 -25.79 -13.81 4.46
C GLN A 283 -26.86 -14.85 4.77
N THR A 284 -26.52 -15.88 5.55
CA THR A 284 -27.50 -16.92 5.91
C THR A 284 -27.12 -17.65 7.20
N ASP A 285 -28.15 -18.06 7.94
CA ASP A 285 -28.06 -19.03 9.04
C ASP A 285 -28.49 -20.45 8.62
N SER A 286 -28.90 -20.66 7.36
CA SER A 286 -29.37 -21.95 6.84
C SER A 286 -28.29 -22.69 6.04
N PHE A 287 -28.05 -23.95 6.41
CA PHE A 287 -27.16 -24.83 5.67
C PHE A 287 -27.73 -25.21 4.29
N GLU A 288 -29.06 -25.32 4.17
CA GLU A 288 -29.73 -25.63 2.90
C GLU A 288 -29.53 -24.51 1.88
N GLN A 289 -29.71 -23.26 2.31
CA GLN A 289 -29.46 -22.09 1.45
C GLN A 289 -27.99 -21.99 1.05
N LEU A 290 -27.08 -22.25 2.00
CA LEU A 290 -25.65 -22.33 1.70
C LEU A 290 -25.35 -23.41 0.64
N ARG A 291 -25.93 -24.60 0.80
CA ARG A 291 -25.76 -25.72 -0.14
C ARG A 291 -26.30 -25.37 -1.52
N GLU A 292 -27.43 -24.69 -1.57
CA GLU A 292 -28.03 -24.18 -2.81
C GLU A 292 -27.05 -23.25 -3.53
N TRP A 293 -26.55 -22.20 -2.86
CA TRP A 293 -25.63 -21.25 -3.46
C TRP A 293 -24.36 -21.89 -4.02
N PHE A 294 -23.77 -22.85 -3.29
CA PHE A 294 -22.59 -23.56 -3.77
C PHE A 294 -22.87 -24.46 -4.99
N SER A 295 -24.13 -24.77 -5.27
CA SER A 295 -24.57 -25.56 -6.42
C SER A 295 -25.06 -24.72 -7.61
N THR A 296 -25.62 -23.54 -7.36
CA THR A 296 -26.27 -22.70 -8.39
C THR A 296 -25.49 -21.44 -8.75
N GLU A 297 -24.74 -20.86 -7.81
CA GLU A 297 -24.13 -19.55 -7.99
C GLU A 297 -22.72 -19.65 -8.58
N ASP A 298 -22.44 -18.77 -9.53
CA ASP A 298 -21.11 -18.68 -10.12
C ASP A 298 -20.12 -18.02 -9.18
N ARG A 299 -18.88 -18.52 -9.19
CA ARG A 299 -17.75 -17.84 -8.55
C ARG A 299 -17.30 -16.67 -9.40
N SER A 300 -17.10 -15.52 -8.77
CA SER A 300 -16.73 -14.29 -9.46
C SER A 300 -15.32 -14.39 -10.09
N PRO A 301 -15.18 -14.26 -11.43
CA PRO A 301 -13.87 -14.10 -12.08
C PRO A 301 -13.27 -12.70 -11.96
N LEU A 302 -14.09 -11.68 -11.68
CA LEU A 302 -13.72 -10.27 -11.77
C LEU A 302 -14.24 -9.49 -10.57
N LEU A 303 -13.42 -8.60 -10.03
CA LEU A 303 -13.84 -7.62 -9.04
C LEU A 303 -14.09 -6.29 -9.76
N ASN A 304 -15.32 -5.80 -9.75
CA ASN A 304 -15.64 -4.45 -10.21
C ASN A 304 -15.35 -3.46 -9.08
N ILE A 305 -14.66 -2.37 -9.38
CA ILE A 305 -14.18 -1.38 -8.42
C ILE A 305 -14.67 0.01 -8.83
N HIS A 306 -15.29 0.71 -7.89
CA HIS A 306 -15.67 2.10 -8.02
C HIS A 306 -14.76 2.99 -7.18
N MET A 307 -13.92 3.80 -7.86
CA MET A 307 -13.02 4.74 -7.20
C MET A 307 -13.49 6.18 -7.45
N ILE A 308 -13.41 7.02 -6.43
CA ILE A 308 -13.71 8.45 -6.48
C ILE A 308 -12.42 9.22 -6.28
N GLN A 309 -12.01 9.99 -7.29
CA GLN A 309 -10.86 10.89 -7.23
C GLN A 309 -11.32 12.30 -6.86
N PRO A 310 -10.98 12.81 -5.66
CA PRO A 310 -11.28 14.19 -5.30
C PRO A 310 -10.53 15.16 -6.23
N ILE A 311 -11.20 16.23 -6.63
CA ILE A 311 -10.62 17.32 -7.40
C ILE A 311 -10.37 18.47 -6.44
N THR A 312 -9.12 18.87 -6.29
CA THR A 312 -8.67 19.85 -5.31
C THR A 312 -7.67 20.80 -5.96
N LYS A 313 -7.58 22.01 -5.41
CA LYS A 313 -6.59 23.02 -5.81
C LYS A 313 -5.22 22.78 -5.13
N MET A 314 -5.11 21.78 -4.28
CA MET A 314 -3.86 21.45 -3.60
C MET A 314 -2.80 21.00 -4.61
N GLN A 315 -1.54 21.36 -4.34
CA GLN A 315 -0.39 21.00 -5.20
C GLN A 315 -0.18 19.48 -5.30
N MET A 316 -0.64 18.71 -4.31
CA MET A 316 -0.59 17.25 -4.34
C MET A 316 -1.94 16.65 -4.75
N ILE A 317 -1.89 15.68 -5.66
CA ILE A 317 -3.06 14.89 -6.06
C ILE A 317 -3.50 14.07 -4.84
N PRO A 318 -4.75 14.22 -4.36
CA PRO A 318 -5.20 13.50 -3.17
C PRO A 318 -5.39 12.02 -3.48
N ASN A 319 -5.33 11.20 -2.44
CA ASN A 319 -5.56 9.77 -2.58
C ASN A 319 -7.01 9.50 -3.04
N PRO A 320 -7.20 8.61 -4.03
CA PRO A 320 -8.53 8.21 -4.46
C PRO A 320 -9.24 7.43 -3.34
N PHE A 321 -10.55 7.56 -3.29
CA PHE A 321 -11.40 6.90 -2.32
C PHE A 321 -12.10 5.70 -2.95
N LEU A 322 -11.97 4.52 -2.33
CA LEU A 322 -12.74 3.33 -2.73
C LEU A 322 -14.18 3.45 -2.25
N LEU A 323 -15.10 3.68 -3.19
CA LEU A 323 -16.52 3.83 -2.89
C LEU A 323 -17.21 2.49 -2.69
N CYS A 324 -16.96 1.53 -3.58
CA CYS A 324 -17.58 0.20 -3.57
C CYS A 324 -16.70 -0.79 -4.37
N ALA A 325 -16.71 -2.05 -3.98
CA ALA A 325 -16.16 -3.14 -4.78
C ALA A 325 -17.06 -4.40 -4.65
N PHE A 326 -17.26 -5.13 -5.75
CA PHE A 326 -18.11 -6.32 -5.75
C PHE A 326 -17.73 -7.34 -6.83
N GLY A 327 -17.99 -8.63 -6.55
CA GLY A 327 -17.76 -9.71 -7.47
C GLY A 327 -18.69 -9.66 -8.68
N THR A 328 -18.15 -9.80 -9.88
CA THR A 328 -18.94 -9.86 -11.12
C THR A 328 -18.39 -10.88 -12.12
N ASN A 329 -19.20 -11.27 -13.08
CA ASN A 329 -18.82 -12.01 -14.29
C ASN A 329 -18.88 -11.13 -15.55
N ASN A 330 -19.07 -9.81 -15.40
CA ASN A 330 -19.22 -8.83 -16.48
C ASN A 330 -20.40 -9.13 -17.44
N GLN A 331 -21.46 -9.82 -16.98
CA GLN A 331 -22.65 -10.10 -17.79
C GLN A 331 -23.73 -9.00 -17.73
N TYR A 332 -23.52 -7.92 -16.97
CA TYR A 332 -24.45 -6.78 -16.94
C TYR A 332 -24.54 -6.04 -18.29
N GLU A 333 -25.67 -5.37 -18.52
CA GLU A 333 -25.93 -4.61 -19.73
C GLU A 333 -25.57 -3.12 -19.58
N SER A 334 -25.45 -2.40 -20.71
CA SER A 334 -25.20 -0.95 -20.68
C SER A 334 -26.22 -0.17 -19.85
N ILE A 335 -27.48 -0.62 -19.80
CA ILE A 335 -28.53 0.05 -19.01
C ILE A 335 -28.29 -0.06 -17.50
N ASP A 336 -27.72 -1.17 -17.04
CA ASP A 336 -27.39 -1.41 -15.64
C ASP A 336 -26.27 -0.46 -15.18
N ILE A 337 -25.26 -0.27 -16.04
CA ILE A 337 -24.17 0.68 -15.80
C ILE A 337 -24.72 2.12 -15.73
N ILE A 338 -25.60 2.51 -16.66
CA ILE A 338 -26.23 3.84 -16.65
C ILE A 338 -26.96 4.09 -15.33
N ARG A 339 -27.79 3.13 -14.90
CA ARG A 339 -28.55 3.22 -13.65
C ARG A 339 -27.62 3.34 -12.44
N ARG A 340 -26.56 2.54 -12.40
CA ARG A 340 -25.53 2.61 -11.35
C ARG A 340 -24.81 3.95 -11.32
N TRP A 341 -24.45 4.53 -12.47
CA TRP A 341 -23.79 5.84 -12.54
C TRP A 341 -24.72 6.97 -12.08
N ILE A 342 -25.98 6.97 -12.52
CA ILE A 342 -26.99 7.95 -12.08
C ILE A 342 -27.19 7.83 -10.57
N TRP A 343 -27.37 6.62 -10.05
CA TRP A 343 -27.56 6.41 -8.61
C TRP A 343 -26.32 6.85 -7.81
N THR A 344 -25.11 6.53 -8.28
CA THR A 344 -23.85 6.98 -7.66
C THR A 344 -23.76 8.51 -7.62
N PHE A 345 -24.14 9.18 -8.71
CA PHE A 345 -24.21 10.63 -8.80
C PHE A 345 -25.21 11.20 -7.79
N GLU A 346 -26.44 10.71 -7.78
CA GLU A 346 -27.52 11.19 -6.90
C GLU A 346 -27.18 11.01 -5.42
N GLN A 347 -26.70 9.81 -5.03
CA GLN A 347 -26.32 9.54 -3.64
C GLN A 347 -25.13 10.37 -3.19
N SER A 348 -24.14 10.60 -4.07
CA SER A 348 -23.02 11.48 -3.76
C SER A 348 -23.48 12.93 -3.58
N LEU A 349 -24.39 13.40 -4.45
CA LEU A 349 -24.92 14.75 -4.40
C LEU A 349 -25.70 15.00 -3.10
N LEU A 350 -26.49 14.02 -2.63
CA LEU A 350 -27.15 14.06 -1.31
C LEU A 350 -26.17 14.22 -0.14
N LYS A 351 -24.90 13.83 -0.33
CA LYS A 351 -23.82 14.01 0.64
C LYS A 351 -22.99 15.28 0.40
N ASN A 352 -23.47 16.19 -0.45
CA ASN A 352 -22.77 17.40 -0.88
C ASN A 352 -21.46 17.11 -1.65
N VAL A 353 -21.41 16.00 -2.38
CA VAL A 353 -20.30 15.62 -3.24
C VAL A 353 -20.79 15.58 -4.69
N ARG A 354 -20.35 16.55 -5.50
CA ARG A 354 -20.67 16.63 -6.92
C ARG A 354 -19.67 15.82 -7.74
N ILE A 355 -20.14 14.71 -8.32
CA ILE A 355 -19.40 13.97 -9.33
C ILE A 355 -19.54 14.71 -10.67
N ILE A 356 -18.42 15.18 -11.24
CA ILE A 356 -18.43 15.93 -12.51
C ILE A 356 -18.27 15.05 -13.73
N GLY A 357 -17.83 13.81 -13.56
CA GLY A 357 -17.64 12.87 -14.66
C GLY A 357 -17.31 11.46 -14.21
N PHE A 358 -17.48 10.53 -15.15
CA PHE A 358 -17.14 9.12 -15.02
C PHE A 358 -16.05 8.74 -16.03
N SER A 359 -15.13 7.90 -15.60
CA SER A 359 -14.07 7.33 -16.43
C SER A 359 -14.06 5.81 -16.35
N THR A 360 -13.70 5.18 -17.45
CA THR A 360 -13.66 3.73 -17.56
C THR A 360 -12.85 3.31 -18.80
N ASP A 361 -12.61 2.02 -18.96
CA ASP A 361 -11.98 1.49 -20.16
C ASP A 361 -12.92 1.53 -21.38
N GLY A 362 -12.36 1.36 -22.57
CA GLY A 362 -13.08 1.19 -23.81
C GLY A 362 -13.61 -0.22 -24.05
N ASP A 363 -14.28 -0.84 -23.07
CA ASP A 363 -15.18 -1.97 -23.31
C ASP A 363 -16.40 -1.45 -24.13
N PRO A 364 -16.88 -2.20 -25.14
CA PRO A 364 -18.07 -1.82 -25.91
C PRO A 364 -19.29 -1.43 -25.06
N LYS A 365 -19.51 -2.06 -23.90
CA LYS A 365 -20.64 -1.76 -23.01
C LYS A 365 -20.53 -0.36 -22.42
N TYR A 366 -19.35 0.02 -21.93
CA TYR A 366 -19.08 1.36 -21.41
C TYR A 366 -19.08 2.41 -22.52
N LEU A 367 -18.55 2.08 -23.71
CA LEU A 367 -18.64 2.96 -24.88
C LEU A 367 -20.11 3.28 -25.24
N ARG A 368 -20.97 2.26 -25.23
CA ARG A 368 -22.41 2.44 -25.47
C ARG A 368 -23.06 3.31 -24.38
N VAL A 369 -22.67 3.14 -23.11
CA VAL A 369 -23.11 3.99 -21.99
C VAL A 369 -22.76 5.45 -22.25
N MET A 370 -21.50 5.75 -22.58
CA MET A 370 -21.04 7.11 -22.85
C MET A 370 -21.81 7.76 -23.99
N ARG A 371 -22.07 7.02 -25.07
CA ARG A 371 -22.88 7.51 -26.21
C ARG A 371 -24.31 7.85 -25.80
N LEU A 372 -24.96 6.95 -25.06
CA LEU A 372 -26.34 7.12 -24.60
C LEU A 372 -26.49 8.30 -23.63
N ILE A 373 -25.53 8.49 -22.74
CA ILE A 373 -25.55 9.57 -21.73
C ILE A 373 -25.29 10.93 -22.37
N THR A 374 -24.32 11.01 -23.29
CA THR A 374 -23.90 12.28 -23.91
C THR A 374 -24.77 12.71 -25.10
N GLY A 375 -25.68 11.84 -25.57
CA GLY A 375 -26.48 12.07 -26.77
C GLY A 375 -25.73 11.83 -28.07
N PHE A 376 -24.54 11.24 -28.03
CA PHE A 376 -23.69 11.06 -29.22
C PHE A 376 -24.24 9.97 -30.15
N PHE A 377 -25.03 10.40 -31.14
CA PHE A 377 -25.71 9.54 -32.12
C PHE A 377 -26.54 8.42 -31.48
N ALA A 378 -27.01 8.62 -30.25
CA ALA A 378 -27.82 7.67 -29.49
C ALA A 378 -28.62 8.43 -28.43
N SER A 379 -29.80 7.92 -28.06
CA SER A 379 -30.63 8.52 -27.01
C SER A 379 -31.28 7.46 -26.13
N LEU A 380 -31.52 7.82 -24.87
CA LEU A 380 -32.30 7.02 -23.94
C LEU A 380 -33.78 7.40 -24.07
N PRO A 381 -34.66 6.49 -24.53
CA PRO A 381 -36.06 6.83 -24.76
C PRO A 381 -36.80 7.22 -23.46
N ASN A 382 -36.42 6.60 -22.34
CA ASN A 382 -37.15 6.70 -21.07
C ASN A 382 -36.42 7.52 -19.99
N ILE A 383 -35.19 7.97 -20.24
CA ILE A 383 -34.38 8.71 -19.26
C ILE A 383 -33.89 10.01 -19.90
N LYS A 384 -34.46 11.15 -19.49
CA LYS A 384 -34.08 12.48 -19.98
C LYS A 384 -33.02 13.10 -19.07
N LEU A 385 -31.76 12.70 -19.27
CA LEU A 385 -30.63 13.20 -18.47
C LEU A 385 -30.42 14.71 -18.61
N SER A 386 -30.76 15.29 -19.77
CA SER A 386 -30.66 16.73 -20.02
C SER A 386 -31.62 17.58 -19.19
N SER A 387 -32.66 16.96 -18.61
CA SER A 387 -33.67 17.64 -17.79
C SER A 387 -33.37 17.59 -16.29
N TYR A 388 -32.25 16.97 -15.89
CA TYR A 388 -31.82 16.98 -14.50
C TYR A 388 -31.47 18.39 -14.04
N ARG A 389 -31.91 18.77 -12.83
CA ARG A 389 -31.66 20.10 -12.24
C ARG A 389 -30.18 20.45 -12.18
N ASP A 390 -29.34 19.46 -11.90
CA ASP A 390 -27.90 19.61 -11.71
C ASP A 390 -27.08 19.46 -12.99
N ALA A 391 -27.75 19.28 -14.15
CA ALA A 391 -27.07 19.22 -15.43
C ALA A 391 -26.41 20.56 -15.77
N PHE A 392 -25.16 20.51 -16.22
CA PHE A 392 -24.45 21.70 -16.69
C PHE A 392 -24.78 21.94 -18.17
N HIS A 393 -24.75 23.22 -18.54
CA HIS A 393 -25.09 23.68 -19.88
C HIS A 393 -23.81 24.17 -20.57
N VAL A 394 -23.55 23.64 -21.76
CA VAL A 394 -22.46 24.06 -22.63
C VAL A 394 -23.02 25.01 -23.68
N ASN A 395 -22.52 26.25 -23.67
CA ASN A 395 -22.85 27.23 -24.71
C ASN A 395 -22.11 26.86 -26.00
N ILE A 396 -22.84 26.27 -26.93
CA ILE A 396 -22.31 25.90 -28.24
C ILE A 396 -22.64 27.03 -29.23
N PRO A 397 -21.64 27.62 -29.91
CA PRO A 397 -21.86 28.59 -30.97
C PRO A 397 -22.80 28.03 -32.05
N LYS A 398 -23.68 28.87 -32.60
CA LYS A 398 -24.68 28.42 -33.59
C LYS A 398 -24.02 27.89 -34.87
N GLU A 399 -22.82 28.35 -35.14
CA GLU A 399 -21.99 27.99 -36.29
C GLU A 399 -21.36 26.59 -36.13
N TRP A 400 -21.47 25.95 -34.96
CA TRP A 400 -20.90 24.63 -34.70
C TRP A 400 -21.92 23.52 -34.99
N ASP A 401 -22.40 23.48 -36.23
CA ASP A 401 -23.28 22.41 -36.75
C ASP A 401 -22.64 21.01 -36.69
N TRP A 402 -21.31 20.95 -36.58
CA TRP A 402 -20.51 19.75 -36.38
C TRP A 402 -20.44 19.25 -34.93
N TYR A 403 -21.00 19.97 -33.94
CA TYR A 403 -21.00 19.53 -32.54
C TYR A 403 -22.21 18.61 -32.27
N PHE A 404 -21.92 17.34 -31.97
CA PHE A 404 -22.95 16.28 -31.91
C PHE A 404 -23.39 15.88 -30.50
N LEU A 405 -22.81 16.46 -29.44
CA LEU A 405 -23.23 16.14 -28.07
C LEU A 405 -24.40 17.03 -27.64
N ASN A 406 -25.18 16.57 -26.67
CA ASN A 406 -26.24 17.41 -26.09
C ASN A 406 -25.65 18.64 -25.39
N ASN A 407 -26.32 19.78 -25.54
CA ASN A 407 -25.94 21.05 -24.90
C ASN A 407 -26.09 21.02 -23.38
N SER A 408 -26.90 20.11 -22.85
CA SER A 408 -27.09 19.86 -21.42
C SER A 408 -26.62 18.45 -21.08
N GLN A 409 -25.71 18.34 -20.12
CA GLN A 409 -25.10 17.08 -19.69
C GLN A 409 -25.10 16.98 -18.17
N LEU A 410 -25.43 15.79 -17.65
CA LEU A 410 -25.42 15.56 -16.20
C LEU A 410 -23.99 15.47 -15.65
N PHE A 411 -23.14 14.74 -16.36
CA PHE A 411 -21.72 14.55 -16.04
C PHE A 411 -20.94 14.24 -17.32
N LEU A 412 -19.62 14.47 -17.28
CA LEU A 412 -18.69 14.20 -18.37
C LEU A 412 -18.35 12.69 -18.44
N CYS A 413 -17.94 12.22 -19.62
CA CYS A 413 -17.52 10.85 -19.84
C CYS A 413 -16.12 10.82 -20.43
N PHE A 414 -15.20 10.09 -19.82
CA PHE A 414 -13.81 9.97 -20.28
C PHE A 414 -13.40 8.51 -20.43
N GLN A 415 -12.65 8.20 -21.48
CA GLN A 415 -11.98 6.91 -21.60
C GLN A 415 -10.58 6.97 -21.01
N ASP A 416 -10.05 5.83 -20.57
CA ASP A 416 -8.63 5.70 -20.24
C ASP A 416 -7.75 5.94 -21.47
N ALA A 417 -7.11 7.11 -21.50
CA ALA A 417 -6.19 7.52 -22.57
C ALA A 417 -4.94 6.62 -22.65
N THR A 418 -4.53 6.01 -21.55
CA THR A 418 -3.40 5.07 -21.50
C THR A 418 -3.72 3.84 -22.33
N ARG A 419 -4.92 3.25 -22.12
CA ARG A 419 -5.42 2.12 -22.91
C ARG A 419 -5.68 2.50 -24.37
N LEU A 420 -6.15 3.72 -24.64
CA LEU A 420 -6.24 4.21 -26.02
C LEU A 420 -4.87 4.21 -26.72
N CYS A 421 -3.84 4.71 -26.04
CA CYS A 421 -2.49 4.76 -26.59
C CYS A 421 -1.92 3.34 -26.82
N THR A 422 -2.08 2.43 -25.86
CA THR A 422 -1.61 1.04 -26.03
C THR A 422 -2.38 0.30 -27.12
N LYS A 423 -3.68 0.55 -27.32
CA LYS A 423 -4.47 0.01 -28.45
C LYS A 423 -3.90 0.45 -29.80
N LEU A 424 -3.58 1.73 -29.95
CA LEU A 424 -2.96 2.27 -31.17
C LEU A 424 -1.55 1.71 -31.38
N ARG A 425 -0.70 1.67 -30.34
CA ARG A 425 0.61 0.97 -30.40
C ARG A 425 0.45 -0.48 -30.86
N ASN A 426 -0.43 -1.24 -30.23
CA ASN A 426 -0.64 -2.65 -30.58
C ASN A 426 -1.14 -2.83 -32.01
N ARG A 427 -1.85 -1.84 -32.56
CA ARG A 427 -2.25 -1.82 -33.96
C ARG A 427 -1.05 -1.60 -34.89
N LEU A 428 -0.14 -0.68 -34.55
CA LEU A 428 1.14 -0.50 -35.25
C LEU A 428 2.02 -1.76 -35.21
N LEU A 429 2.03 -2.47 -34.08
CA LEU A 429 2.81 -3.71 -33.91
C LEU A 429 2.16 -4.95 -34.55
N SER A 430 0.92 -4.84 -35.02
CA SER A 430 0.19 -5.96 -35.60
C SER A 430 0.76 -6.34 -36.96
N ARG A 431 1.05 -7.63 -37.16
CA ARG A 431 1.46 -8.17 -38.47
C ARG A 431 0.29 -8.34 -39.46
N VAL A 432 -0.95 -8.20 -38.97
CA VAL A 432 -2.17 -8.44 -39.76
C VAL A 432 -2.80 -7.12 -40.21
N ALA A 433 -2.54 -6.01 -39.50
CA ALA A 433 -3.12 -4.73 -39.84
C ALA A 433 -2.23 -4.01 -40.85
N ASN A 434 -2.77 -3.71 -42.03
CA ASN A 434 -2.17 -2.75 -42.94
C ASN A 434 -2.71 -1.36 -42.60
N LEU A 435 -1.81 -0.44 -42.26
CA LEU A 435 -2.17 0.91 -41.88
C LEU A 435 -1.65 1.88 -42.95
N LEU A 436 -2.54 2.72 -43.45
CA LEU A 436 -2.25 3.73 -44.48
C LEU A 436 -2.77 5.08 -44.03
N ILE A 437 -2.00 6.15 -44.24
CA ILE A 437 -2.46 7.54 -44.14
C ILE A 437 -2.11 8.20 -45.47
N GLY A 438 -3.12 8.54 -46.27
CA GLY A 438 -2.91 8.96 -47.65
C GLY A 438 -2.17 7.87 -48.43
N ASN A 439 -1.16 8.25 -49.22
CA ASN A 439 -0.35 7.30 -49.98
C ASN A 439 0.81 6.68 -49.17
N SER A 440 0.90 6.97 -47.87
CA SER A 440 2.02 6.53 -47.03
C SER A 440 1.65 5.33 -46.17
N CYS A 441 2.55 4.35 -46.13
CA CYS A 441 2.43 3.19 -45.26
C CYS A 441 2.89 3.51 -43.83
N ILE A 442 2.12 3.03 -42.85
CA ILE A 442 2.53 2.96 -41.45
C ILE A 442 3.06 1.56 -41.19
N SER A 443 4.32 1.45 -40.79
CA SER A 443 4.96 0.14 -40.64
C SER A 443 5.90 0.08 -39.45
N ILE A 444 5.83 -1.05 -38.74
CA ILE A 444 6.80 -1.40 -37.70
C ILE A 444 8.21 -1.59 -38.26
N ASN A 445 8.33 -1.95 -39.55
CA ASN A 445 9.63 -2.12 -40.19
C ASN A 445 10.42 -0.82 -40.22
N HIS A 446 9.77 0.34 -40.28
CA HIS A 446 10.45 1.62 -40.19
C HIS A 446 11.18 1.80 -38.83
N LEU A 447 10.55 1.35 -37.74
CA LEU A 447 11.18 1.37 -36.42
C LEU A 447 12.27 0.29 -36.29
N SER A 448 12.09 -0.88 -36.91
CA SER A 448 13.15 -1.91 -36.98
C SER A 448 14.38 -1.38 -37.73
N THR A 449 14.19 -0.78 -38.91
CA THR A 449 15.24 -0.14 -39.70
C THR A 449 15.93 0.97 -38.91
N LEU A 450 15.18 1.77 -38.14
CA LEU A 450 15.74 2.79 -37.27
C LEU A 450 16.67 2.17 -36.22
N ILE A 451 16.22 1.12 -35.52
CA ILE A 451 16.99 0.43 -34.47
C ILE A 451 18.26 -0.22 -35.04
N GLU A 452 18.22 -0.70 -36.28
CA GLU A 452 19.34 -1.40 -36.91
C GLU A 452 20.38 -0.44 -37.52
N ASN A 453 19.93 0.70 -38.05
CA ASN A 453 20.78 1.57 -38.89
C ASN A 453 21.12 2.92 -38.25
N VAL A 454 20.45 3.31 -37.16
CA VAL A 454 20.74 4.57 -36.45
C VAL A 454 21.25 4.26 -35.04
N SER A 455 22.21 5.06 -34.56
CA SER A 455 22.75 4.89 -33.21
C SER A 455 21.67 5.05 -32.15
N LYS A 456 21.61 4.08 -31.21
CA LYS A 456 20.72 4.10 -30.03
C LYS A 456 20.83 5.40 -29.23
N LEU A 457 21.98 6.05 -29.21
CA LEU A 457 22.16 7.32 -28.49
C LEU A 457 21.29 8.46 -29.07
N ARG A 458 20.83 8.35 -30.33
CA ARG A 458 19.99 9.36 -30.98
C ARG A 458 18.50 9.14 -30.72
N HIS A 459 18.04 7.88 -30.66
CA HIS A 459 16.61 7.54 -30.61
C HIS A 459 16.17 6.78 -29.35
N GLY A 460 17.09 6.20 -28.58
CA GLY A 460 16.81 5.52 -27.30
C GLY A 460 16.14 4.14 -27.37
N LEU A 461 15.54 3.77 -28.50
CA LEU A 461 14.84 2.47 -28.69
C LEU A 461 15.75 1.25 -28.62
N VAL A 462 15.18 0.14 -28.13
CA VAL A 462 15.72 -1.22 -28.21
C VAL A 462 14.69 -2.18 -28.81
N LYS A 463 15.13 -3.36 -29.26
CA LYS A 463 14.27 -4.38 -29.89
C LYS A 463 13.06 -4.78 -29.03
N SER A 464 13.20 -4.78 -27.70
CA SER A 464 12.09 -5.11 -26.79
C SER A 464 10.97 -4.06 -26.81
N ASP A 465 11.26 -2.80 -27.14
CA ASP A 465 10.24 -1.73 -27.15
C ASP A 465 9.21 -1.94 -28.29
N ILE A 466 9.64 -2.57 -29.39
CA ILE A 466 8.77 -2.93 -30.54
C ILE A 466 8.24 -4.37 -30.49
N TYR A 467 8.47 -5.09 -29.37
CA TYR A 467 8.05 -6.48 -29.25
C TYR A 467 6.55 -6.58 -28.89
N PRO A 468 5.75 -7.39 -29.62
CA PRO A 468 4.29 -7.38 -29.49
C PRO A 468 3.73 -8.22 -28.33
N ASN A 469 4.56 -8.99 -27.61
CA ASN A 469 4.07 -9.90 -26.57
C ASN A 469 3.52 -9.16 -25.36
N ASP A 470 4.12 -8.02 -25.00
CA ASP A 470 3.62 -7.17 -23.92
C ASP A 470 2.71 -6.07 -24.48
N ARG A 471 1.42 -6.40 -24.56
CA ARG A 471 0.35 -5.53 -25.06
C ARG A 471 -0.04 -4.42 -24.10
N GLN A 472 0.35 -4.51 -22.83
CA GLN A 472 0.04 -3.53 -21.79
C GLN A 472 1.20 -2.56 -21.54
N ASN A 473 2.32 -2.71 -22.26
CA ASN A 473 3.52 -1.90 -22.10
C ASN A 473 3.34 -0.43 -22.53
N PHE A 474 2.85 0.41 -21.63
CA PHE A 474 2.71 1.84 -21.89
C PHE A 474 4.06 2.56 -21.99
N ASN A 475 5.09 2.13 -21.24
CA ASN A 475 6.43 2.72 -21.32
C ASN A 475 7.04 2.61 -22.72
N SER A 476 6.85 1.47 -23.39
CA SER A 476 7.27 1.29 -24.78
C SER A 476 6.51 2.21 -25.72
N CYS A 477 5.23 2.47 -25.45
CA CYS A 477 4.43 3.45 -26.19
C CYS A 477 5.04 4.85 -26.11
N ILE A 478 5.39 5.31 -24.90
CA ILE A 478 6.03 6.61 -24.67
C ILE A 478 7.34 6.71 -25.46
N LYS A 479 8.21 5.69 -25.37
CA LYS A 479 9.51 5.71 -26.04
C LYS A 479 9.39 5.78 -27.55
N ILE A 480 8.52 4.94 -28.14
CA ILE A 480 8.27 4.91 -29.59
C ILE A 480 7.77 6.26 -30.09
N CYS A 481 6.99 6.98 -29.29
CA CYS A 481 6.44 8.29 -29.62
C CYS A 481 7.30 9.48 -29.16
N SER A 482 8.56 9.25 -28.77
CA SER A 482 9.44 10.34 -28.37
C SER A 482 9.84 11.20 -29.57
N GLU A 483 10.09 12.50 -29.33
CA GLU A 483 10.60 13.42 -30.37
C GLU A 483 11.92 12.90 -30.96
N ALA A 484 12.77 12.32 -30.13
CA ALA A 484 14.03 11.72 -30.57
C ALA A 484 13.83 10.64 -31.64
N VAL A 485 12.83 9.77 -31.46
CA VAL A 485 12.45 8.75 -32.46
C VAL A 485 11.85 9.38 -33.70
N ILE A 486 10.90 10.29 -33.53
CA ILE A 486 10.20 10.95 -34.64
C ILE A 486 11.20 11.70 -35.54
N ASN A 487 12.12 12.46 -34.95
CA ASN A 487 13.16 13.19 -35.68
C ASN A 487 14.16 12.24 -36.35
N SER A 488 14.48 11.11 -35.71
CA SER A 488 15.37 10.10 -36.31
C SER A 488 14.70 9.33 -37.45
N LEU A 489 13.37 9.23 -37.50
CA LEU A 489 12.67 8.64 -38.64
C LEU A 489 12.71 9.55 -39.87
N MET A 490 12.79 10.87 -39.71
CA MET A 490 12.80 11.81 -40.85
C MET A 490 14.01 11.60 -41.80
N VAL A 491 15.08 10.98 -41.33
CA VAL A 491 16.25 10.66 -42.17
C VAL A 491 16.10 9.32 -42.92
N ILE A 492 15.05 8.55 -42.64
CA ILE A 492 14.76 7.27 -43.27
C ILE A 492 13.65 7.50 -44.32
N PRO A 493 13.83 7.04 -45.58
CA PRO A 493 12.86 7.25 -46.64
C PRO A 493 11.54 6.49 -46.38
N ASN A 494 10.44 7.03 -46.92
CA ASN A 494 9.08 6.43 -46.89
C ASN A 494 8.48 6.27 -45.47
N THR A 495 8.90 7.08 -44.51
CA THR A 495 8.45 6.99 -43.10
C THR A 495 7.36 8.00 -42.74
N GLU A 496 6.90 8.82 -43.67
CA GLU A 496 6.01 9.97 -43.45
C GLU A 496 4.70 9.55 -42.76
N GLY A 497 4.10 8.44 -43.22
CA GLY A 497 2.88 7.89 -42.60
C GLY A 497 3.12 7.44 -41.17
N THR A 498 4.25 6.79 -40.91
CA THR A 498 4.62 6.34 -39.54
C THR A 498 4.90 7.53 -38.63
N ILE A 499 5.62 8.55 -39.11
CA ILE A 499 5.85 9.80 -38.38
C ILE A 499 4.53 10.46 -38.00
N MET A 500 3.58 10.57 -38.95
CA MET A 500 2.27 11.16 -38.69
C MET A 500 1.47 10.35 -37.64
N TYR A 501 1.51 9.02 -37.73
CA TYR A 501 0.88 8.13 -36.76
C TYR A 501 1.47 8.28 -35.35
N LEU A 502 2.80 8.35 -35.24
CA LEU A 502 3.49 8.56 -33.97
C LEU A 502 3.24 9.94 -33.38
N ARG A 503 3.13 10.98 -34.22
CA ARG A 503 2.73 12.34 -33.81
C ARG A 503 1.29 12.38 -33.30
N LEU A 504 0.36 11.67 -33.95
CA LEU A 504 -1.00 11.51 -33.44
C LEU A 504 -0.99 10.88 -32.05
N LEU A 505 -0.25 9.78 -31.88
CA LEU A 505 -0.16 9.08 -30.60
C LEU A 505 0.47 9.94 -29.50
N ARG A 506 1.53 10.69 -29.83
CA ARG A 506 2.17 11.66 -28.95
C ARG A 506 1.23 12.79 -28.55
N SER A 507 0.46 13.35 -29.49
CA SER A 507 -0.53 14.38 -29.20
C SER A 507 -1.62 13.88 -28.24
N ILE A 508 -2.07 12.63 -28.36
CA ILE A 508 -3.00 12.04 -27.39
C ILE A 508 -2.37 11.98 -25.99
N MET A 509 -1.09 11.58 -25.88
CA MET A 509 -0.38 11.54 -24.59
C MET A 509 -0.25 12.93 -23.96
N ILE A 510 0.15 13.94 -24.74
CA ILE A 510 0.26 15.33 -24.28
C ILE A 510 -1.12 15.85 -23.84
N ALA A 511 -2.16 15.58 -24.63
CA ALA A 511 -3.51 16.07 -24.37
C ALA A 511 -4.22 15.41 -23.17
N TYR A 512 -3.90 14.16 -22.82
CA TYR A 512 -4.71 13.41 -21.86
C TYR A 512 -3.93 12.82 -20.69
N ILE A 513 -2.62 12.60 -20.83
CA ILE A 513 -1.81 11.86 -19.85
C ILE A 513 -0.77 12.77 -19.17
N ASP A 514 -0.13 13.66 -19.93
CA ASP A 514 0.92 14.52 -19.43
C ASP A 514 0.40 15.56 -18.43
N LYS A 515 0.96 15.54 -17.21
CA LYS A 515 0.51 16.37 -16.09
C LYS A 515 1.02 17.80 -16.18
N ASP A 516 2.13 18.02 -16.89
CA ASP A 516 2.81 19.32 -16.95
C ASP A 516 2.35 20.17 -18.14
N THR A 517 1.47 19.62 -18.98
CA THR A 517 0.93 20.30 -20.15
C THR A 517 -0.07 21.39 -19.76
N THR A 518 0.11 22.59 -20.33
CA THR A 518 -0.79 23.73 -20.09
C THR A 518 -2.19 23.46 -20.65
N SER A 519 -3.22 24.13 -20.14
CA SER A 519 -4.61 23.95 -20.62
C SER A 519 -4.78 24.26 -22.11
N ILE A 520 -4.04 25.24 -22.64
CA ILE A 520 -4.11 25.64 -24.06
C ILE A 520 -3.46 24.57 -24.94
N ASP A 521 -2.27 24.10 -24.58
CA ASP A 521 -1.58 23.04 -25.32
C ASP A 521 -2.39 21.74 -25.29
N ARG A 522 -2.99 21.44 -24.13
CA ARG A 522 -3.88 20.30 -23.97
C ARG A 522 -5.05 20.36 -24.94
N LEU A 523 -5.67 21.53 -25.08
CA LEU A 523 -6.76 21.77 -26.02
C LEU A 523 -6.28 21.64 -27.48
N TYR A 524 -5.13 22.23 -27.82
CA TYR A 524 -4.53 22.12 -29.16
C TYR A 524 -4.28 20.66 -29.55
N HIS A 525 -3.60 19.89 -28.70
CA HIS A 525 -3.28 18.49 -28.99
C HIS A 525 -4.51 17.58 -28.99
N ALA A 526 -5.51 17.85 -28.16
CA ALA A 526 -6.81 17.17 -28.22
C ALA A 526 -7.50 17.43 -29.57
N TRP A 527 -7.56 18.68 -30.00
CA TRP A 527 -8.14 19.07 -31.28
C TRP A 527 -7.40 18.50 -32.47
N PHE A 528 -6.07 18.57 -32.46
CA PHE A 528 -5.21 17.95 -33.47
C PHE A 528 -5.52 16.46 -33.59
N SER A 529 -5.61 15.75 -32.47
CA SER A 529 -5.87 14.31 -32.46
C SER A 529 -7.24 13.97 -33.06
N VAL A 530 -8.29 14.72 -32.70
CA VAL A 530 -9.63 14.56 -33.25
C VAL A 530 -9.67 14.90 -34.74
N PHE A 531 -9.06 16.02 -35.14
CA PHE A 531 -9.02 16.46 -36.53
C PHE A 531 -8.34 15.43 -37.43
N ILE A 532 -7.15 14.97 -37.06
CA ILE A 532 -6.41 13.95 -37.82
C ILE A 532 -7.20 12.64 -37.88
N SER A 533 -7.82 12.22 -36.77
CA SER A 533 -8.61 10.98 -36.75
C SER A 533 -9.85 11.06 -37.65
N ARG A 534 -10.54 12.21 -37.66
CA ARG A 534 -11.70 12.44 -38.53
C ARG A 534 -11.31 12.53 -39.99
N TRP A 535 -10.23 13.26 -40.28
CA TRP A 535 -9.69 13.38 -41.64
C TRP A 535 -9.25 12.02 -42.17
N TRP A 536 -8.56 11.23 -41.35
CA TRP A 536 -8.16 9.87 -41.69
C TRP A 536 -9.38 8.98 -41.94
N TYR A 537 -10.40 9.03 -41.08
CA TYR A 537 -11.65 8.31 -41.27
C TYR A 537 -12.37 8.68 -42.58
N MET A 538 -12.52 9.98 -42.86
CA MET A 538 -13.14 10.45 -44.11
C MET A 538 -12.35 9.99 -45.33
N TRP A 539 -11.02 10.06 -45.29
CA TRP A 539 -10.17 9.57 -46.36
C TRP A 539 -10.38 8.07 -46.60
N LEU A 540 -10.48 7.28 -45.53
CA LEU A 540 -10.79 5.85 -45.62
C LEU A 540 -12.17 5.60 -46.24
N GLU A 541 -13.20 6.38 -45.91
CA GLU A 541 -14.54 6.24 -46.52
C GLU A 541 -14.58 6.55 -48.01
N HIS A 542 -13.71 7.44 -48.48
CA HIS A 542 -13.64 7.87 -49.88
C HIS A 542 -12.66 7.06 -50.74
N MET A 543 -11.90 6.13 -50.16
CA MET A 543 -11.15 5.13 -50.95
C MET A 543 -12.11 4.13 -51.60
N SER A 544 -11.75 3.59 -52.76
CA SER A 544 -12.59 2.63 -53.46
C SER A 544 -12.74 1.33 -52.63
N LYS A 545 -13.93 0.69 -52.63
CA LYS A 545 -14.17 -0.58 -51.91
C LYS A 545 -13.16 -1.69 -52.26
N VAL A 546 -12.61 -1.65 -53.48
CA VAL A 546 -11.60 -2.61 -53.98
C VAL A 546 -10.24 -2.39 -53.31
N ASP A 547 -9.92 -1.15 -52.91
CA ASP A 547 -8.71 -0.81 -52.16
C ASP A 547 -8.89 -1.07 -50.65
N LEU A 548 -10.11 -0.89 -50.11
CA LEU A 548 -10.41 -1.15 -48.69
C LEU A 548 -10.42 -2.64 -48.32
N ASP A 549 -11.05 -3.51 -49.12
CA ASP A 549 -11.11 -4.95 -48.83
C ASP A 549 -9.73 -5.65 -48.89
N ASN A 550 -8.75 -5.04 -49.58
CA ASN A 550 -7.36 -5.49 -49.62
C ASN A 550 -6.49 -4.90 -48.48
N HIS A 551 -6.95 -3.86 -47.79
CA HIS A 551 -6.12 -3.09 -46.86
C HIS A 551 -6.66 -2.98 -45.42
N LEU A 552 -7.96 -3.20 -45.17
CA LEU A 552 -8.56 -3.15 -43.82
C LEU A 552 -9.71 -4.16 -43.68
N TYR A 553 -9.92 -4.69 -42.47
CA TYR A 553 -11.02 -5.61 -42.15
C TYR A 553 -12.40 -5.03 -42.52
N LYS A 554 -13.32 -5.92 -42.90
CA LYS A 554 -14.70 -5.63 -43.33
C LYS A 554 -15.38 -4.54 -42.49
N PHE A 555 -15.85 -3.51 -43.20
CA PHE A 555 -16.55 -2.31 -42.73
C PHE A 555 -17.87 -2.56 -41.96
N ASN A 556 -18.31 -3.82 -41.80
CA ASN A 556 -19.63 -4.18 -41.29
C ASN A 556 -19.80 -4.00 -39.77
N ASP A 557 -18.72 -3.83 -39.00
CA ASP A 557 -18.81 -3.73 -37.53
C ASP A 557 -18.88 -2.27 -37.01
N ILE A 558 -18.86 -1.26 -37.88
CA ILE A 558 -18.93 0.16 -37.49
C ILE A 558 -20.17 0.89 -38.03
N VAL A 559 -20.80 0.39 -39.11
CA VAL A 559 -22.00 1.01 -39.70
C VAL A 559 -23.15 0.01 -39.79
N ILE A 560 -23.85 -0.17 -38.68
CA ILE A 560 -25.29 -0.51 -38.73
C ILE A 560 -26.01 0.66 -38.05
N ASN A 561 -26.45 1.63 -38.84
CA ASN A 561 -27.68 2.42 -38.59
C ASN A 561 -27.98 3.56 -39.59
N GLN A 562 -27.57 3.48 -40.86
CA GLN A 562 -28.00 4.51 -41.84
C GLN A 562 -28.94 4.01 -42.97
N GLU A 563 -29.13 2.71 -43.17
CA GLU A 563 -29.99 2.22 -44.27
C GLU A 563 -31.45 1.89 -43.90
N LYS A 564 -31.91 2.15 -42.68
CA LYS A 564 -33.34 2.03 -42.32
C LYS A 564 -34.15 3.35 -42.38
N LYS A 565 -33.64 4.39 -43.04
CA LYS A 565 -34.38 5.65 -43.26
C LYS A 565 -34.78 5.95 -44.71
N LYS A 566 -34.63 4.99 -45.62
CA LYS A 566 -35.24 5.05 -46.95
C LYS A 566 -35.86 3.69 -47.32
N ARG A 567 -36.94 3.34 -46.63
CA ARG A 567 -38.11 2.61 -47.16
C ARG A 567 -39.23 2.67 -46.15
#